data_AF-A0A366HZJ8-F1
#
_entry.id   AF-A0A366HZJ8-F1
#
_cell.length_a   1.000
_cell.length_b   1.000
_cell.length_c   1.000
_cell.angle_alpha   90.00
_cell.angle_beta   90.00
_cell.angle_gamma   90.00
#
_symmetry.space_group_name_H-M   'P 1'
#
loop_
_entity.id
_entity.type
_entity.pdbx_description
1 polymer ?
#
loop_
_entity_poly.entity_id
_entity_poly.type
_entity_poly.pdbx_seq_one_letter_code
_entity_poly.pdbx_strand_id
1 'polypeptide(L)'
;MLWFEKGLYVRIKELENGPTPLPLKSGFNTEMAYRAIGVFNPSETSDAYYILSNDRDEVWFICNRHLRTVALSPLPANFRRPLASFRQ
;
A
#
# COMPACT_ATOMS: atom_id res chain seq x y z
N MET A 1 -2.79 -19.14 4.72
CA MET A 1 -1.37 -18.93 5.03
C MET A 1 -1.09 -17.44 4.94
N LEU A 2 -0.77 -16.77 6.05
CA LEU A 2 -0.40 -15.36 6.07
C LEU A 2 1.12 -15.26 6.12
N TRP A 3 1.75 -15.36 4.96
CA TRP A 3 3.16 -15.00 4.80
C TRP A 3 3.22 -13.72 3.97
N PHE A 4 3.94 -12.72 4.48
CA PHE A 4 4.10 -11.43 3.83
C PHE A 4 5.59 -11.14 3.62
N GLU A 5 5.96 -10.75 2.41
CA GLU A 5 7.34 -10.42 2.09
C GLU A 5 7.79 -9.17 2.86
N LYS A 6 8.95 -9.26 3.53
CA LYS A 6 9.40 -8.19 4.41
C LYS A 6 9.90 -7.01 3.60
N GLY A 7 9.34 -5.83 3.89
CA GLY A 7 9.78 -4.60 3.24
C GLY A 7 9.21 -4.39 1.85
N LEU A 8 8.06 -4.99 1.53
CA LEU A 8 7.33 -4.61 0.33
C LEU A 8 6.85 -3.16 0.43
N TYR A 9 7.30 -2.35 -0.53
CA TYR A 9 6.76 -1.02 -0.79
C TYR A 9 5.85 -1.06 -2.02
N VAL A 10 4.69 -0.42 -1.91
CA VAL A 10 3.69 -0.27 -2.96
C VAL A 10 3.40 1.21 -3.20
N ARG A 11 2.91 1.56 -4.39
CA ARG A 11 2.41 2.89 -4.72
C ARG A 11 0.92 2.86 -5.03
N ILE A 12 0.25 3.98 -4.79
CA ILE A 12 -1.15 4.15 -5.15
C ILE A 12 -1.27 4.34 -6.67
N LYS A 13 -2.10 3.50 -7.28
CA LYS A 13 -2.71 3.71 -8.60
C LYS A 13 -4.21 3.55 -8.41
N GLU A 14 -4.86 4.63 -7.96
CA GLU A 14 -6.31 4.65 -7.78
C GLU A 14 -6.99 4.33 -9.10
N LEU A 15 -8.00 3.45 -9.05
CA LEU A 15 -8.79 3.06 -10.22
C LEU A 15 -10.01 3.96 -10.27
N GLU A 16 -10.33 4.45 -11.45
CA GLU A 16 -11.62 5.07 -11.70
C GLU A 16 -12.72 4.05 -11.44
N ASN A 17 -13.67 4.38 -10.55
CA ASN A 17 -14.72 3.48 -10.05
C ASN A 17 -14.20 2.21 -9.35
N GLY A 18 -13.04 2.28 -8.69
CA GLY A 18 -12.52 1.19 -7.88
C GLY A 18 -13.21 1.00 -6.52
N PRO A 19 -12.84 -0.06 -5.78
CA PRO A 19 -13.42 -0.37 -4.47
C PRO A 19 -13.14 0.74 -3.45
N THR A 20 -14.13 1.11 -2.65
CA THR A 20 -13.94 2.08 -1.57
C THR A 20 -13.23 1.45 -0.37
N PRO A 21 -12.50 2.24 0.44
CA PRO A 21 -12.24 3.68 0.30
C PRO A 21 -11.28 4.01 -0.86
N LEU A 22 -11.50 5.16 -1.50
CA LEU A 22 -10.60 5.70 -2.53
C LEU A 22 -9.33 6.26 -1.86
N PRO A 23 -8.13 5.70 -2.10
CA PRO A 23 -6.92 6.06 -1.36
C PRO A 23 -6.55 7.55 -1.46
N LEU A 24 -6.68 8.16 -2.64
CA LEU A 24 -6.30 9.57 -2.85
C LEU A 24 -7.20 10.55 -2.10
N LYS A 25 -8.42 10.13 -1.76
CA LYS A 25 -9.33 10.89 -0.87
C LYS A 25 -9.10 10.60 0.61
N SER A 26 -8.27 9.61 0.93
CA SER A 26 -8.09 9.04 2.27
C SER A 26 -6.65 9.24 2.78
N GLY A 27 -6.03 10.37 2.45
CA GLY A 27 -4.71 10.76 2.97
C GLY A 27 -3.52 10.06 2.31
N PHE A 28 -3.71 9.42 1.15
CA PHE A 28 -2.60 8.95 0.32
C PHE A 28 -2.38 9.88 -0.88
N ASN A 29 -1.16 9.86 -1.41
CA ASN A 29 -0.78 10.53 -2.66
C ASN A 29 -0.05 9.59 -3.64
N THR A 30 0.19 10.10 -4.85
CA THR A 30 0.83 9.37 -5.97
C THR A 30 2.37 9.47 -6.00
N GLU A 31 2.97 10.27 -5.11
CA GLU A 31 4.41 10.55 -5.05
C GLU A 31 5.16 9.69 -4.04
N MET A 32 4.43 9.03 -3.14
CA MET A 32 4.97 8.20 -2.08
C MET A 32 4.83 6.70 -2.38
N ALA A 33 5.82 5.93 -1.92
CA ALA A 33 5.74 4.50 -1.75
C ALA A 33 5.43 4.19 -0.28
N TYR A 34 4.48 3.30 -0.04
CA TYR A 34 4.00 2.91 1.28
C TYR A 34 4.43 1.48 1.56
N ARG A 35 4.96 1.26 2.75
CA ARG A 35 5.32 -0.06 3.24
C ARG A 35 4.06 -0.79 3.63
N ALA A 36 3.87 -1.96 3.05
CA ALA A 36 2.85 -2.87 3.49
C ALA A 36 3.25 -3.49 4.84
N ILE A 37 2.42 -3.23 5.86
CA ILE A 37 2.64 -3.71 7.23
C ILE A 37 1.86 -5.00 7.51
N GLY A 38 0.89 -5.33 6.66
CA GLY A 38 0.13 -6.56 6.70
C GLY A 38 -0.77 -6.73 5.49
N VAL A 39 -1.41 -7.89 5.40
CA VAL A 39 -2.40 -8.20 4.38
C VAL A 39 -3.57 -8.94 5.03
N PHE A 40 -4.78 -8.57 4.63
CA PHE A 40 -6.03 -9.20 5.02
C PHE A 40 -6.79 -9.58 3.76
N ASN A 41 -7.34 -10.79 3.69
CA ASN A 41 -8.26 -11.18 2.62
C ASN A 41 -9.54 -11.70 3.30
N PRO A 42 -10.70 -11.07 3.09
CA PRO A 42 -11.96 -11.66 3.51
C PRO A 42 -12.21 -12.90 2.65
N SER A 43 -12.54 -14.03 3.27
CA SER A 43 -12.66 -15.32 2.59
C SER A 43 -13.73 -15.36 1.48
N GLU A 44 -14.60 -14.35 1.44
CA GLU A 44 -15.72 -14.21 0.54
C GLU A 44 -15.37 -13.48 -0.78
N THR A 45 -14.16 -12.91 -0.89
CA THR A 45 -13.75 -12.17 -2.09
C THR A 45 -12.35 -12.53 -2.56
N SER A 46 -12.07 -12.30 -3.85
CA SER A 46 -10.73 -12.43 -4.43
C SER A 46 -9.82 -11.22 -4.15
N ASP A 47 -10.33 -10.22 -3.41
CA ASP A 47 -9.60 -9.00 -3.12
C ASP A 47 -8.75 -9.15 -1.86
N ALA A 48 -7.51 -8.70 -1.93
CA ALA A 48 -6.62 -8.61 -0.79
C ALA A 48 -6.49 -7.15 -0.37
N TYR A 49 -6.63 -6.87 0.92
CA TYR A 49 -6.47 -5.56 1.51
C TYR A 49 -5.11 -5.47 2.17
N TYR A 50 -4.29 -4.54 1.69
CA TYR A 50 -3.00 -4.25 2.28
C TYR A 50 -3.19 -3.21 3.37
N ILE A 51 -2.60 -3.49 4.53
CA ILE A 51 -2.60 -2.57 5.65
C ILE A 51 -1.44 -1.60 5.41
N LEU A 52 -1.75 -0.30 5.31
CA LEU A 52 -0.82 0.78 5.03
C LEU A 52 -1.00 1.92 6.03
N SER A 53 0.07 2.66 6.30
CA SER A 53 0.02 3.94 7.02
C SER A 53 0.13 5.09 6.02
N ASN A 54 -0.90 5.95 5.98
CA ASN A 54 -1.01 7.05 5.01
C ASN A 54 -0.17 8.28 5.44
N ASP A 55 -0.30 9.40 4.75
CA ASP A 55 0.50 10.60 5.04
C ASP A 55 0.11 11.33 6.32
N ARG A 56 -1.06 10.99 6.88
CA ARG A 56 -1.61 11.51 8.15
C ARG A 56 -1.38 10.57 9.32
N ASP A 57 -0.54 9.56 9.14
CA ASP A 57 -0.25 8.50 10.12
C ASP A 57 -1.47 7.64 10.52
N GLU A 58 -2.50 7.61 9.68
CA GLU A 58 -3.67 6.75 9.86
C GLU A 58 -3.43 5.36 9.24
N VAL A 59 -4.00 4.32 9.85
CA VAL A 59 -3.93 2.94 9.34
C VAL A 59 -5.14 2.64 8.48
N TRP A 60 -4.90 2.18 7.25
CA TRP A 60 -5.94 1.90 6.27
C TRP A 60 -5.79 0.52 5.63
N PHE A 61 -6.92 -0.04 5.23
CA PHE A 61 -7.03 -1.28 4.47
C PHE A 61 -7.28 -0.94 3.00
N ILE A 62 -6.22 -0.97 2.19
CA ILE A 62 -6.29 -0.58 0.78
C ILE A 62 -6.37 -1.83 -0.09
N CYS A 63 -7.44 -1.93 -0.87
CA CYS A 63 -7.61 -3.04 -1.82
C CYS A 63 -6.44 -3.09 -2.81
N ASN A 64 -5.92 -4.29 -3.06
CA ASN A 64 -4.79 -4.58 -3.94
C ASN A 64 -4.98 -4.04 -5.36
N ARG A 65 -6.22 -3.91 -5.82
CA ARG A 65 -6.55 -3.31 -7.12
C ARG A 65 -5.99 -1.89 -7.28
N HIS A 66 -5.94 -1.14 -6.19
CA HIS A 66 -5.39 0.22 -6.14
C HIS A 66 -3.87 0.28 -6.01
N LEU A 67 -3.17 -0.85 -5.94
CA LEU A 67 -1.75 -0.90 -5.57
C LEU A 67 -0.88 -1.40 -6.72
N ARG A 68 0.33 -0.85 -6.83
CA ARG A 68 1.39 -1.38 -7.71
C ARG A 68 2.67 -1.52 -6.92
N THR A 69 3.45 -2.56 -7.18
CA THR A 69 4.73 -2.79 -6.51
C THR A 69 5.72 -1.67 -6.83
N VAL A 70 6.60 -1.37 -5.87
CA VAL A 70 7.71 -0.43 -6.03
C VAL A 70 9.04 -1.14 -5.82
N ALA A 71 9.26 -1.72 -4.64
CA ALA A 71 10.50 -2.39 -4.28
C ALA A 71 10.33 -3.35 -3.10
N LEU A 72 11.31 -4.24 -2.91
CA LEU A 72 11.56 -4.94 -1.64
C LEU A 72 12.74 -4.27 -0.95
N SER A 73 12.48 -3.57 0.15
CA SER A 73 13.48 -2.83 0.94
C SER A 73 13.20 -3.09 2.42
N PRO A 74 13.80 -4.14 3.02
CA PRO A 74 13.56 -4.48 4.42
C PRO A 74 14.06 -3.40 5.39
N LEU A 75 15.04 -2.60 4.96
CA LEU A 75 15.63 -1.48 5.69
C LEU A 75 15.81 -0.25 4.76
N PRO A 76 15.67 1.00 5.29
CA PRO A 76 15.19 1.33 6.63
C PRO A 76 13.70 1.00 6.79
N ALA A 77 13.30 0.73 8.04
CA ALA A 77 12.00 0.19 8.38
C ALA A 77 10.85 1.23 8.40
N ASN A 78 10.92 2.25 7.56
CA ASN A 78 9.97 3.37 7.55
C ASN A 78 8.61 2.94 6.98
N PHE A 79 7.53 3.62 7.37
CA PHE A 79 6.19 3.35 6.83
C PHE A 79 6.00 3.81 5.39
N ARG A 80 6.72 4.86 4.98
CA ARG A 80 6.60 5.44 3.65
C ARG A 80 7.87 6.19 3.25
N ARG A 81 8.09 6.31 1.95
CA ARG A 81 9.26 6.95 1.35
C ARG A 81 8.87 7.59 0.00
N PRO A 82 9.44 8.73 -0.39
CA PRO A 82 9.22 9.29 -1.73
C PRO A 82 9.61 8.27 -2.83
N LEU A 83 8.82 8.17 -3.90
CA LEU A 83 9.10 7.28 -5.03
C LEU A 83 10.44 7.58 -5.69
N ALA A 84 10.85 8.85 -5.70
CA ALA A 84 12.16 9.26 -6.19
C ALA A 84 13.32 8.56 -5.45
N SER A 85 13.13 8.14 -4.20
CA SER A 85 14.15 7.43 -3.41
C SER A 85 14.40 5.97 -3.83
N PHE A 86 13.64 5.45 -4.80
CA PHE A 86 13.77 4.08 -5.33
C PHE A 86 14.23 4.02 -6.79
N ARG A 87 14.39 5.17 -7.46
CA ARG A 87 14.96 5.19 -8.82
C ARG A 87 16.49 5.05 -8.68
N GLN A 88 17.04 3.97 -9.24
CA GLN A 88 18.47 3.82 -9.49
C GLN A 88 18.83 4.53 -10.80
#